data_AF-H3NLY2-F1
#
_entry.id   AF-H3NLY2-F1
#
_cell.length_a   1.000
_cell.length_b   1.000
_cell.length_c   1.000
_cell.angle_alpha   90.00
_cell.angle_beta   90.00
_cell.angle_gamma   90.00
#
_symmetry.space_group_name_H-M   'P 1'
#
loop_
_entity.id
_entity.type
_entity.pdbx_description
1 polymer ?
#
loop_
_entity_poly.entity_id
_entity_poly.type
_entity_poly.pdbx_seq_one_letter_code
_entity_poly.pdbx_strand_id
1 'polypeptide(L)' 'MFSNDELLSIPDDLREETKNLCDYYFNNEVKENSIDEYIQNHGSERLKIWERESLALYKKNLEKGIIYN' A
#
# COMPACT_ATOMS: atom_id res chain seq x y z
N MET A 1 12.17 -7.47 -2.89
CA MET A 1 11.79 -7.87 -1.53
C MET A 1 12.22 -6.76 -0.62
N PHE A 2 11.29 -6.17 0.11
CA PHE A 2 11.53 -5.05 1.00
C PHE A 2 12.08 -5.53 2.34
N SER A 3 12.86 -4.69 3.01
CA SER A 3 13.24 -4.91 4.40
C SER A 3 12.07 -4.66 5.35
N ASN A 4 12.12 -5.20 6.57
CA ASN A 4 11.06 -4.94 7.55
C ASN A 4 10.89 -3.45 7.84
N ASP A 5 11.97 -2.66 7.87
CA ASP A 5 11.89 -1.21 8.11
C ASP A 5 11.18 -0.48 6.96
N GLU A 6 11.44 -0.88 5.72
CA GLU A 6 10.71 -0.40 4.54
C GLU A 6 9.25 -0.85 4.50
N LEU A 7 8.88 -1.91 5.24
CA LEU A 7 7.50 -2.38 5.34
C LEU A 7 6.73 -1.74 6.50
N LEU A 8 7.44 -1.17 7.49
CA LEU A 8 6.85 -0.42 8.61
C LEU A 8 6.45 1.00 8.20
N SER A 9 7.11 1.58 7.19
CA SER A 9 6.76 2.90 6.67
C SER A 9 6.84 2.91 5.15
N ILE A 10 5.84 3.48 4.49
CA ILE A 10 5.84 3.55 3.02
C ILE A 10 7.06 4.35 2.53
N PRO A 11 7.90 3.77 1.64
CA PRO A 11 9.00 4.47 0.98
C PRO A 11 8.52 5.74 0.29
N ASP A 12 9.35 6.79 0.27
CA ASP A 12 8.93 8.13 -0.21
C ASP A 12 8.45 8.14 -1.66
N ASP A 13 9.10 7.36 -2.52
CA ASP A 13 8.72 7.21 -3.92
C ASP A 13 7.38 6.50 -4.10
N LEU A 14 7.13 5.44 -3.32
CA LEU A 14 5.83 4.76 -3.28
C LEU A 14 4.76 5.64 -2.64
N ARG A 15 5.12 6.50 -1.68
CA ARG A 15 4.21 7.46 -1.06
C ARG A 15 3.69 8.48 -2.05
N GLU A 16 4.58 9.02 -2.88
CA GLU A 16 4.21 9.95 -3.95
C GLU A 16 3.28 9.25 -4.97
N GLU A 17 3.62 8.04 -5.38
CA GLU A 17 2.78 7.23 -6.26
C GLU A 17 1.38 6.98 -5.67
N THR A 18 1.31 6.47 -4.43
CA THR A 18 0.03 6.23 -3.73
C THR A 18 -0.78 7.51 -3.61
N LYS A 19 -0.14 8.64 -3.28
CA LYS A 19 -0.82 9.93 -3.21
C LYS A 19 -1.42 10.31 -4.56
N ASN A 20 -0.67 10.18 -5.66
CA ASN A 20 -1.18 10.49 -6.99
C ASN A 20 -2.35 9.58 -7.41
N LEU A 21 -2.30 8.29 -7.08
CA LEU A 21 -3.39 7.34 -7.33
C LEU A 21 -4.63 7.70 -6.51
N CYS A 22 -4.48 8.01 -5.22
CA CYS A 22 -5.57 8.48 -4.36
C CYS A 22 -6.18 9.79 -4.88
N ASP A 23 -5.35 10.77 -5.20
CA ASP A 23 -5.78 12.05 -5.75
C ASP A 23 -6.56 11.83 -7.06
N TYR A 24 -6.12 10.92 -7.93
CA TYR A 24 -6.87 10.59 -9.13
C TYR A 24 -8.21 9.93 -8.81
N TYR A 25 -8.22 8.91 -7.94
CA TYR A 25 -9.41 8.15 -7.54
C TYR A 25 -10.52 9.05 -6.97
N PHE A 26 -10.17 10.00 -6.09
CA PHE A 26 -11.16 10.87 -5.44
C PHE A 26 -11.64 12.03 -6.31
N ASN A 27 -10.86 12.43 -7.33
CA ASN A 27 -11.20 13.58 -8.17
C ASN A 27 -11.76 13.21 -9.55
N ASN A 28 -11.78 11.92 -9.90
CA ASN A 28 -12.27 11.45 -11.20
C ASN A 28 -13.31 10.35 -11.04
N GLU A 29 -14.16 10.19 -12.06
CA GLU A 29 -15.05 9.04 -12.15
C GLU A 29 -14.23 7.81 -12.56
N VAL A 30 -14.06 6.90 -11.60
CA VAL A 30 -13.34 5.63 -11.74
C VAL A 30 -14.33 4.47 -11.64
N LYS A 31 -13.99 3.32 -12.23
CA LYS A 31 -14.89 2.15 -12.28
C LYS A 31 -14.74 1.24 -11.07
N GLU A 32 -13.61 1.35 -10.39
CA GLU A 32 -13.22 0.54 -9.24
C GLU A 32 -14.04 0.91 -8.00
N ASN A 33 -14.48 -0.10 -7.26
CA ASN A 33 -15.38 0.09 -6.12
C ASN A 33 -14.65 0.55 -4.86
N SER A 34 -13.32 0.43 -4.83
CA SER A 34 -12.48 0.85 -3.72
C SER A 34 -11.14 1.39 -4.20
N ILE A 35 -10.50 2.17 -3.34
CA ILE A 35 -9.13 2.64 -3.57
C ILE A 35 -8.13 1.48 -3.65
N ASP A 36 -8.32 0.43 -2.85
CA ASP A 36 -7.46 -0.77 -2.90
C ASP A 36 -7.57 -1.46 -4.27
N GLU A 37 -8.79 -1.62 -4.80
CA GLU A 37 -9.00 -2.18 -6.14
C GLU A 37 -8.33 -1.31 -7.22
N TYR A 38 -8.45 0.01 -7.08
CA TYR A 38 -7.80 0.97 -7.98
C TYR A 38 -6.27 0.86 -7.95
N ILE A 39 -5.65 0.80 -6.77
CA ILE A 39 -4.19 0.65 -6.62
C ILE A 39 -3.73 -0.70 -7.20
N GLN A 40 -4.49 -1.78 -6.99
CA GLN A 40 -4.16 -3.09 -7.56
C GLN A 40 -4.26 -3.12 -9.10
N ASN A 41 -5.10 -2.29 -9.70
CA ASN A 41 -5.22 -2.20 -11.16
C ASN A 41 -4.18 -1.25 -11.78
N HIS A 42 -3.97 -0.08 -11.18
CA HIS A 42 -3.23 1.04 -11.80
C HIS A 42 -1.87 1.33 -11.17
N GLY A 43 -1.60 0.83 -9.97
CA GLY A 43 -0.31 0.98 -9.31
C GLY A 43 0.82 0.24 -10.03
N SER A 44 2.04 0.65 -9.74
CA SER A 44 3.26 -0.02 -10.17
C SER A 44 3.35 -1.40 -9.55
N GLU A 45 4.05 -2.31 -10.24
CA GLU A 45 4.31 -3.64 -9.69
C GLU A 45 5.05 -3.57 -8.35
N ARG A 46 5.92 -2.56 -8.19
CA ARG A 46 6.66 -2.34 -6.95
C ARG A 46 5.74 -1.92 -5.80
N LEU A 47 4.76 -1.04 -6.04
CA LEU A 47 3.76 -0.67 -5.05
C LEU A 47 2.91 -1.88 -4.64
N LYS A 48 2.44 -2.69 -5.60
CA LYS A 48 1.65 -3.90 -5.31
C LYS A 48 2.43 -4.93 -4.49
N ILE A 49 3.72 -5.12 -4.79
CA ILE A 49 4.61 -5.98 -4.01
C ILE A 49 4.74 -5.45 -2.57
N TRP A 50 4.96 -4.13 -2.43
CA TRP A 50 5.09 -3.50 -1.12
C TRP A 50 3.83 -3.67 -0.27
N GLU A 51 2.64 -3.39 -0.80
CA GLU A 51 1.37 -3.56 -0.08
C GLU A 51 1.17 -4.99 0.41
N ARG A 52 1.45 -5.98 -0.45
CA ARG A 52 1.31 -7.40 -0.11
C ARG A 52 2.29 -7.82 0.99
N GLU A 53 3.56 -7.40 0.88
CA GLU A 53 4.58 -7.70 1.89
C GLU A 53 4.29 -6.99 3.22
N SER A 54 3.81 -5.74 3.18
CA SER A 54 3.46 -4.95 4.36
C SER A 54 2.25 -5.55 5.09
N LEU A 55 1.21 -5.95 4.35
CA LEU A 55 0.05 -6.64 4.93
C LEU A 55 0.43 -7.98 5.58
N ALA A 56 1.34 -8.73 4.97
CA ALA A 56 1.84 -9.98 5.54
C ALA A 56 2.61 -9.74 6.84
N LEU A 57 3.47 -8.71 6.88
CA LEU A 57 4.18 -8.30 8.08
C LEU A 57 3.21 -7.86 9.18
N TYR A 58 2.22 -7.03 8.84
CA TYR A 58 1.19 -6.56 9.77
C TYR A 58 0.41 -7.72 10.39
N LYS A 59 -0.07 -8.68 9.58
CA LYS A 59 -0.75 -9.89 10.08
C LYS A 59 0.11 -10.69 11.05
N LYS A 60 1.39 -10.92 10.70
CA LYS A 60 2.34 -11.63 11.56
C LYS A 60 2.60 -10.89 12.88
N ASN A 61 2.58 -9.57 12.86
CA ASN A 61 2.77 -8.75 14.06
C ASN A 61 1.52 -8.73 14.95
N LEU A 62 0.31 -8.68 14.35
CA LEU A 62 -0.95 -8.86 15.06
C LEU A 62 -1.04 -10.21 15.78
N GLU A 63 -0.65 -11.31 15.13
CA GLU A 63 -0.59 -12.65 15.75
C GLU A 63 0.35 -12.70 16.96
N LYS A 64 1.37 -11.83 16.99
CA LYS A 64 2.34 -11.71 18.07
C LYS A 64 1.94 -10.67 19.14
N GLY A 65 0.82 -9.98 18.97
CA GLY A 65 0.40 -8.89 19.85
C GLY A 65 1.28 -7.63 19.76
N ILE A 66 2.03 -7.47 18.66
CA ILE A 66 2.88 -6.29 18.42
C ILE A 66 2.07 -5.30 17.59
N ILE A 67 1.74 -4.14 18.17
CA ILE A 67 1.06 -3.03 17.50
C ILE A 67 2.08 -1.90 17.37
N TYR A 68 2.33 -1.47 16.13
CA TYR A 68 3.13 -0.29 15.84
C TYR A 68 2.16 0.90 15.86
N ASN A 69 2.40 1.85 16.77
CA ASN A 69 1.69 3.13 16.85
C ASN A 69 2.35 4.17 15.94
#